data_AF-A0A017SL80-F1
#
_entry.id   AF-A0A017SL80-F1
#
_cell.length_a   1.000
_cell.length_b   1.000
_cell.length_c   1.000
_cell.angle_alpha   90.00
_cell.angle_beta   90.00
_cell.angle_gamma   90.00
#
_symmetry.space_group_name_H-M   'P 1'
#
loop_
_entity.id
_entity.type
_entity.pdbx_description
1 polymer ?
#
loop_
_entity_poly.entity_id
_entity_poly.type
_entity_poly.pdbx_seq_one_letter_code
_entity_poly.pdbx_strand_id
1 'polypeptide(L)'
;MAIFGSSSGSSGNVDEIKSTIIKQLQQEAAVNNARQLIGKVNEHCFDKCIPSPGSTLSSSEEGCLSTCMEKYISLWNVASKSYIARVGKESKKYGSQETIAMNSLATGGD
;
A
#
# COMPACT_ATOMS: atom_id res chain seq x y z
N MET A 1 -34.38 -20.82 -10.03
CA MET A 1 -35.79 -20.36 -9.97
C MET A 1 -36.20 -20.37 -8.50
N ALA A 2 -36.76 -19.36 -7.85
CA ALA A 2 -36.90 -17.92 -8.05
C ALA A 2 -37.25 -17.37 -6.65
N ILE A 3 -36.57 -16.35 -6.13
CA ILE A 3 -37.11 -15.55 -5.02
C ILE A 3 -36.66 -14.09 -5.18
N PHE A 4 -37.23 -13.43 -6.19
CA PHE A 4 -37.31 -11.97 -6.22
C PHE A 4 -38.43 -11.57 -5.26
N GLY A 5 -38.07 -10.90 -4.17
CA GLY A 5 -39.01 -10.30 -3.21
C GLY A 5 -38.64 -8.84 -3.00
N SER A 6 -39.28 -7.96 -3.76
CA SER A 6 -39.22 -6.50 -3.57
C SER A 6 -40.27 -6.08 -2.54
N SER A 7 -39.88 -5.25 -1.56
CA SER A 7 -40.74 -4.18 -1.07
C SER A 7 -39.97 -3.17 -0.21
N SER A 8 -39.97 -1.92 -0.70
CA SER A 8 -40.21 -0.69 0.05
C SER A 8 -39.08 -0.15 0.94
N GLY A 9 -38.64 1.07 0.60
CA GLY A 9 -37.40 1.68 1.08
C GLY A 9 -37.41 2.30 2.46
N SER A 10 -36.20 2.47 3.01
CA SER A 10 -35.78 3.67 3.73
C SER A 10 -34.25 3.76 3.72
N SER A 11 -33.75 4.92 3.34
CA SER A 11 -32.43 5.25 2.81
C SER A 11 -31.26 5.25 3.82
N GLY A 12 -31.29 4.38 4.83
CA GLY A 12 -30.28 4.35 5.91
C GLY A 12 -29.12 3.38 5.71
N ASN A 13 -29.21 2.43 4.77
CA ASN A 13 -28.24 1.32 4.67
C ASN A 13 -27.18 1.50 3.57
N VAL A 14 -27.40 2.39 2.60
CA VAL A 14 -26.49 2.52 1.45
C VAL A 14 -25.15 3.12 1.87
N ASP A 15 -25.16 4.09 2.79
CA ASP A 15 -23.93 4.72 3.27
C ASP A 15 -23.14 3.80 4.21
N GLU A 16 -23.82 2.95 4.98
CA GLU A 16 -23.18 1.94 5.83
C GLU A 16 -22.56 0.80 5.01
N ILE A 17 -23.28 0.29 3.99
CA ILE A 17 -22.76 -0.70 3.05
C ILE A 17 -21.57 -0.13 2.26
N LYS A 18 -21.68 1.11 1.76
CA LYS A 18 -20.55 1.81 1.11
C LYS A 18 -19.35 1.91 2.03
N SER A 19 -19.55 2.30 3.30
CA SER A 19 -18.46 2.44 4.26
C SER A 19 -17.74 1.10 4.52
N THR A 20 -18.51 0.00 4.57
CA THR A 20 -17.98 -1.36 4.76
C THR A 20 -17.18 -1.81 3.54
N ILE A 21 -17.71 -1.58 2.33
CA ILE A 21 -17.01 -1.90 1.07
C ILE A 21 -15.73 -1.06 0.93
N ILE A 22 -15.77 0.24 1.24
CA ILE A 22 -14.59 1.11 1.16
C ILE A 22 -13.49 0.62 2.12
N LYS A 23 -13.84 0.24 3.35
CA LYS A 23 -12.87 -0.32 4.31
C LYS A 23 -12.22 -1.61 3.78
N GLN A 24 -13.02 -2.51 3.23
CA GLN A 24 -12.51 -3.74 2.63
C GLN A 24 -11.53 -3.45 1.47
N LEU A 25 -11.91 -2.54 0.57
CA LEU A 25 -11.07 -2.15 -0.56
C LEU A 25 -9.76 -1.48 -0.10
N GLN A 26 -9.80 -0.66 0.95
CA GLN A 26 -8.60 -0.04 1.52
C GLN A 26 -7.65 -1.09 2.11
N GLN A 27 -8.18 -2.08 2.82
CA GLN A 27 -7.37 -3.16 3.37
C GLN A 27 -6.71 -3.98 2.26
N GLU A 28 -7.44 -4.32 1.20
CA GLU A 28 -6.90 -5.03 0.04
C GLU A 28 -5.82 -4.21 -0.68
N ALA A 29 -6.04 -2.90 -0.85
CA ALA A 29 -5.07 -2.00 -1.45
C ALA A 29 -3.79 -1.91 -0.60
N ALA A 30 -3.91 -1.81 0.72
CA ALA A 30 -2.76 -1.78 1.64
C ALA A 30 -1.94 -3.09 1.56
N VAL A 31 -2.61 -4.25 1.56
CA VAL A 31 -1.93 -5.55 1.42
C VAL A 31 -1.22 -5.66 0.09
N ASN A 32 -1.85 -5.24 -1.01
CA ASN A 32 -1.22 -5.29 -2.33
C ASN A 32 -0.02 -4.34 -2.42
N ASN A 33 -0.12 -3.15 -1.84
CA ASN A 33 0.98 -2.19 -1.79
C ASN A 33 2.17 -2.74 -0.99
N ALA A 34 1.91 -3.36 0.18
CA ALA A 34 2.94 -4.01 0.98
C ALA A 34 3.64 -5.14 0.21
N ARG A 35 2.89 -5.96 -0.55
CA ARG A 35 3.46 -7.01 -1.41
C ARG A 35 4.39 -6.42 -2.47
N GLN A 36 3.99 -5.32 -3.11
CA GLN A 36 4.84 -4.64 -4.10
C GLN A 36 6.10 -4.07 -3.47
N LEU A 37 5.99 -3.46 -2.27
CA LEU A 37 7.14 -2.96 -1.52
C LEU A 37 8.11 -4.09 -1.20
N ILE A 38 7.63 -5.22 -0.67
CA ILE A 38 8.46 -6.39 -0.37
C ILE A 38 9.14 -6.91 -1.64
N GLY A 39 8.42 -6.99 -2.75
CA GLY A 39 9.01 -7.35 -4.04
C GLY A 39 10.17 -6.45 -4.43
N LYS A 40 10.01 -5.13 -4.29
CA LYS A 40 11.06 -4.15 -4.59
C LYS A 40 12.23 -4.21 -3.62
N VAL A 41 11.96 -4.41 -2.32
CA VAL A 41 13.00 -4.63 -1.31
C VAL A 41 13.82 -5.86 -1.68
N ASN A 42 13.18 -6.96 -2.05
CA ASN A 42 13.87 -8.19 -2.44
C ASN A 42 14.76 -7.97 -3.67
N GLU A 43 14.23 -7.36 -4.74
CA GLU A 43 15.02 -7.02 -5.94
C GLU A 43 16.23 -6.15 -5.60
N HIS A 44 16.00 -5.01 -4.94
CA HIS A 44 17.06 -4.04 -4.68
C HIS A 44 18.11 -4.53 -3.67
N CYS A 45 17.68 -5.21 -2.61
CA CYS A 45 18.60 -5.69 -1.58
C CYS A 45 19.36 -6.93 -2.04
N PHE A 46 18.75 -7.81 -2.84
CA PHE A 46 19.48 -8.93 -3.44
C PHE A 46 20.58 -8.43 -4.38
N ASP A 47 20.23 -7.54 -5.32
CA ASP A 47 21.20 -6.98 -6.29
C ASP A 47 22.37 -6.24 -5.61
N LYS A 48 22.14 -5.65 -4.43
CA LYS A 48 23.17 -4.92 -3.69
C LYS A 48 23.99 -5.77 -2.74
N CYS A 49 23.37 -6.75 -2.10
CA CYS A 49 24.00 -7.49 -1.02
C CYS A 49 24.52 -8.87 -1.44
N ILE A 50 24.06 -9.44 -2.56
CA ILE A 50 24.43 -10.79 -3.01
C ILE A 50 25.25 -10.72 -4.31
N PRO A 51 26.58 -10.49 -4.23
CA PRO A 51 27.44 -10.39 -5.41
C PRO A 51 27.72 -11.75 -6.06
N SER A 52 27.57 -12.85 -5.33
CA SER A 52 27.84 -14.21 -5.82
C SER A 52 26.85 -15.18 -5.18
N PRO A 53 25.73 -15.48 -5.83
CA PRO A 53 24.68 -16.31 -5.24
C PRO A 53 25.20 -17.73 -4.98
N GLY A 54 25.13 -18.15 -3.72
CA GLY A 54 25.45 -19.51 -3.26
C GLY A 54 24.23 -20.22 -2.68
N SER A 55 24.44 -21.45 -2.20
CA SER A 55 23.42 -22.22 -1.47
C SER A 55 23.18 -21.72 -0.04
N THR A 56 24.07 -20.88 0.48
CA THR A 56 24.02 -20.32 1.83
C THR A 56 24.41 -18.85 1.79
N LEU A 57 23.82 -18.06 2.67
CA LEU A 57 24.24 -16.68 2.91
C LEU A 57 25.45 -16.67 3.86
N SER A 58 26.44 -15.85 3.54
CA SER A 58 27.51 -15.50 4.47
C SER A 58 26.99 -14.52 5.52
N SER A 59 27.63 -14.46 6.69
CA SER A 59 27.25 -13.50 7.75
C SER A 59 27.33 -12.04 7.29
N SER A 60 28.23 -11.73 6.34
CA SER A 60 28.30 -10.41 5.70
C SER A 60 27.08 -10.10 4.83
N GLU A 61 26.60 -11.09 4.07
CA GLU A 61 25.41 -10.95 3.22
C GLU A 61 24.14 -10.80 4.06
N GLU A 62 24.01 -11.59 5.14
CA GLU A 62 22.90 -11.47 6.10
C GLU A 62 22.87 -10.08 6.76
N GLY A 63 24.03 -9.60 7.24
CA GLY A 63 24.16 -8.26 7.82
C GLY A 63 23.85 -7.13 6.82
N CYS A 64 24.28 -7.30 5.56
CA CYS A 64 23.96 -6.36 4.49
C CYS A 64 22.46 -6.34 4.20
N LEU A 65 21.82 -7.51 4.05
CA LEU A 65 20.39 -7.63 3.79
C LEU A 65 19.56 -6.96 4.88
N SER A 66 19.85 -7.24 6.15
CA SER A 66 19.16 -6.61 7.29
C SER A 66 19.25 -5.08 7.21
N THR A 67 20.48 -4.56 7.03
CA THR A 67 20.73 -3.13 6.91
C THR A 67 20.05 -2.51 5.67
N CYS A 68 20.05 -3.22 4.56
CA CYS A 68 19.44 -2.78 3.31
C CYS A 68 17.92 -2.65 3.46
N MET A 69 17.27 -3.66 4.02
CA MET A 69 15.82 -3.69 4.25
C MET A 69 15.40 -2.52 5.15
N GLU A 70 16.07 -2.31 6.28
CA GLU A 70 15.79 -1.20 7.19
C GLU A 70 15.92 0.16 6.49
N LYS A 71 17.01 0.38 5.75
CA LYS A 71 17.24 1.63 5.02
C LYS A 71 16.22 1.84 3.90
N TYR A 72 15.88 0.78 3.17
CA TYR A 72 14.92 0.86 2.07
C TYR A 72 13.52 1.21 2.56
N ILE A 73 13.06 0.57 3.64
CA ILE A 73 11.75 0.86 4.24
C ILE A 73 11.73 2.29 4.80
N SER A 74 12.80 2.71 5.48
CA SER A 74 12.93 4.09 5.97
C SER A 74 12.86 5.12 4.83
N LEU A 75 13.58 4.89 3.73
CA LEU A 75 13.52 5.71 2.52
C LEU A 75 12.10 5.75 1.95
N TRP A 76 11.47 4.59 1.79
CA TRP A 76 10.12 4.48 1.24
C TRP A 76 9.10 5.24 2.09
N ASN A 77 9.18 5.14 3.42
CA ASN A 77 8.30 5.87 4.33
C ASN A 77 8.40 7.39 4.15
N VAL A 78 9.62 7.92 4.07
CA VAL A 78 9.85 9.36 3.87
C VAL A 78 9.38 9.81 2.49
N ALA A 79 9.73 9.04 1.45
CA ALA A 79 9.36 9.34 0.06
C ALA A 79 7.84 9.29 -0.14
N SER A 80 7.18 8.25 0.38
CA SER A 80 5.72 8.07 0.30
C SER A 80 5.00 9.25 0.97
N LYS A 81 5.34 9.56 2.22
CA LYS A 81 4.76 10.71 2.95
C LYS A 81 4.92 12.02 2.20
N SER A 82 6.13 12.27 1.68
CA SER A 82 6.43 13.49 0.92
C SER A 82 5.64 13.57 -0.39
N TYR A 83 5.52 12.45 -1.10
CA TYR A 83 4.78 12.35 -2.35
C TYR A 83 3.29 12.60 -2.13
N ILE A 84 2.67 11.92 -1.16
CA ILE A 84 1.25 12.09 -0.82
C ILE A 84 0.96 13.52 -0.37
N ALA A 85 1.83 14.11 0.45
CA ALA A 85 1.68 15.50 0.87
C ALA A 85 1.71 16.48 -0.32
N ARG A 86 2.55 16.22 -1.33
CA ARG A 86 2.59 17.02 -2.56
C ARG A 86 1.35 16.81 -3.41
N VAL A 87 1.00 15.55 -3.68
CA VAL A 87 -0.17 15.19 -4.48
C VAL A 87 -1.46 15.75 -3.87
N GLY A 88 -1.60 15.72 -2.54
CA GLY A 88 -2.74 16.32 -1.83
C GLY A 88 -2.82 17.85 -1.95
N LYS A 89 -1.68 18.54 -2.14
CA LYS A 89 -1.65 19.99 -2.41
C LYS A 89 -2.02 20.29 -3.86
N GLU A 90 -1.49 19.51 -4.80
CA GLU A 90 -1.79 19.66 -6.23
C GLU A 90 -3.26 19.30 -6.53
N SER A 91 -3.81 18.25 -5.92
CA SER A 91 -5.21 17.84 -6.14
C SER A 91 -6.23 18.89 -5.68
N LYS A 92 -5.94 19.64 -4.62
CA LYS A 92 -6.75 20.79 -4.18
C LYS A 92 -6.69 21.96 -5.16
N LYS A 93 -5.57 22.12 -5.87
CA LYS A 93 -5.34 23.18 -6.86
C LYS A 93 -6.10 22.94 -8.17
N TYR A 94 -6.36 21.68 -8.53
CA TYR A 94 -7.00 21.31 -9.82
C TYR A 94 -8.49 20.92 -9.75
N GLY A 95 -9.16 20.99 -8.59
CA GLY A 95 -10.62 20.80 -8.49
C GLY A 95 -11.11 19.35 -8.60
N SER A 96 -11.31 18.72 -7.44
CA SER A 96 -12.18 17.56 -7.10
C SER A 96 -12.37 16.39 -8.10
N GLN A 97 -11.97 15.17 -7.67
CA GLN A 97 -12.78 13.91 -7.67
C GLN A 97 -11.94 12.61 -7.50
N GLU A 98 -10.62 12.67 -7.22
CA GLU A 98 -9.79 11.45 -7.11
C GLU A 98 -8.95 11.34 -5.82
N THR A 99 -9.48 11.83 -4.70
CA THR A 99 -8.75 11.81 -3.41
C THR A 99 -8.82 10.46 -2.69
N ILE A 100 -9.76 9.59 -3.05
CA ILE A 100 -9.99 8.31 -2.35
C ILE A 100 -8.92 7.26 -2.71
N ALA A 101 -8.47 7.20 -3.98
CA ALA A 101 -7.42 6.27 -4.41
C ALA A 101 -6.01 6.68 -3.94
N MET A 102 -5.77 7.96 -3.70
CA MET A 102 -4.45 8.45 -3.27
C MET A 102 -4.20 8.21 -1.78
N ASN A 103 -5.25 8.13 -0.97
CA ASN A 103 -5.12 7.88 0.47
C ASN A 103 -4.77 6.41 0.79
N SER A 104 -5.08 5.47 -0.10
CA SER A 104 -4.66 4.06 0.04
C SER A 104 -3.18 3.81 -0.24
N LEU A 105 -2.45 4.77 -0.84
CA LEU A 105 -0.98 4.72 -0.88
C LEU A 105 -0.35 5.18 0.44
N ALA A 106 -1.11 5.87 1.30
CA ALA A 106 -0.63 6.50 2.53
C ALA A 106 -0.67 5.60 3.76
N THR A 107 -1.47 4.55 3.74
CA THR A 107 -1.68 3.67 4.89
C THR A 107 -0.72 2.48 4.82
N GLY A 108 0.54 2.78 5.17
CA GLY A 108 1.55 1.81 5.59
C GLY A 108 2.23 2.31 6.86
N GLY A 109 1.43 2.78 7.81
CA GLY A 109 1.91 3.39 9.05
C GLY A 109 0.88 3.28 10.15
N ASP A 110 0.79 2.08 10.72
CA ASP A 110 1.09 1.86 12.14
C ASP A 110 2.18 0.77 12.21
#